data_AF-A0AAW0J1J8-F1
#
_entry.id   AF-A0AAW0J1J8-F1
#
_cell.length_a   1.000
_cell.length_b   1.000
_cell.length_c   1.000
_cell.angle_alpha   90.00
_cell.angle_beta   90.00
_cell.angle_gamma   90.00
#
_symmetry.space_group_name_H-M   'P 1'
#
loop_
_entity.id
_entity.type
_entity.pdbx_description
1 polymer ?
#
loop_
_entity_poly.entity_id
_entity_poly.type
_entity_poly.pdbx_seq_one_letter_code
_entity_poly.pdbx_strand_id
1 'polypeptide(L)'
;EQKTIQNSSPSSHTAKAKTKALKAKKAELKGIHSQKKDVHIFHFPVLQHHEALKKHKYLLSDPKRNKCDHYAIIKVFLNTVSAVKKIENNNILVFFVNVKVNKHQNKNSYKSQKIMFVEYEIENLAVSTI
;
A
#
# COMPACT_ATOMS: atom_id res chain seq x y z
N GLU A 1 28.74 -88.61 12.71
CA GLU A 1 29.31 -88.18 14.01
C GLU A 1 29.51 -86.67 14.00
N GLN A 2 29.15 -86.04 15.11
CA GLN A 2 29.28 -84.61 15.37
C GLN A 2 30.70 -84.29 15.86
N LYS A 3 31.24 -83.12 15.47
CA LYS A 3 32.20 -82.36 16.30
C LYS A 3 32.19 -80.91 15.82
N THR A 4 31.44 -80.03 16.47
CA THR A 4 31.82 -79.29 17.69
C THR A 4 32.92 -78.28 17.42
N ILE A 5 32.45 -77.05 17.16
CA ILE A 5 32.94 -75.74 17.60
C ILE A 5 34.34 -75.78 18.24
N GLN A 6 35.33 -75.26 17.51
CA GLN A 6 36.52 -74.68 18.13
C GLN A 6 36.44 -73.16 17.96
N ASN A 7 36.07 -72.51 19.07
CA ASN A 7 36.20 -71.08 19.26
C ASN A 7 37.69 -70.73 19.31
N SER A 8 38.33 -70.59 18.15
CA SER A 8 39.70 -70.10 18.06
C SER A 8 39.71 -68.58 18.09
N SER A 9 40.40 -68.01 19.07
CA SER A 9 40.79 -66.59 19.15
C SER A 9 41.11 -66.03 17.77
N PRO A 10 40.53 -64.89 17.37
CA PRO A 10 40.64 -64.42 16.00
C PRO A 10 42.11 -64.22 15.64
N SER A 11 42.61 -65.06 14.72
CA SER A 11 43.94 -64.93 14.14
C SER A 11 44.12 -63.47 13.68
N SER A 12 45.32 -62.92 13.88
CA SER A 12 45.68 -61.52 13.58
C SER A 12 45.14 -61.03 12.22
N HIS A 13 45.10 -61.93 11.23
CA HIS A 13 44.57 -61.65 9.89
C HIS A 13 43.04 -61.54 9.83
N THR A 14 42.31 -62.40 10.57
CA THR A 14 40.84 -62.34 10.67
C THR A 14 40.34 -61.14 11.47
N ALA A 15 41.07 -60.75 12.53
CA ALA A 15 40.78 -59.53 13.29
C ALA A 15 40.99 -58.28 12.42
N LYS A 16 42.09 -58.21 11.66
CA LYS A 16 42.36 -57.11 10.71
C LYS A 16 41.32 -57.03 9.59
N ALA A 17 40.85 -58.16 9.08
CA ALA A 17 39.80 -58.20 8.05
C ALA A 17 38.45 -57.69 8.58
N LYS A 18 38.03 -58.10 9.78
CA LYS A 18 36.80 -57.61 10.42
C LYS A 18 36.85 -56.10 10.68
N THR A 19 37.98 -55.58 11.16
CA THR A 19 38.17 -54.14 11.36
C THR A 19 38.12 -53.37 10.04
N LYS A 20 38.68 -53.93 8.96
CA LYS A 20 38.62 -53.33 7.61
C LYS A 20 37.20 -53.33 7.05
N ALA A 21 36.43 -54.40 7.24
CA ALA A 21 35.03 -54.48 6.87
C ALA A 21 34.16 -53.47 7.64
N LEU A 22 34.36 -53.36 8.96
CA LEU A 22 33.66 -52.37 9.80
C LEU A 22 34.01 -50.93 9.41
N LYS A 23 35.27 -50.68 9.03
CA LYS A 23 35.72 -49.37 8.53
C LYS A 23 35.11 -49.04 7.17
N ALA A 24 35.00 -50.02 6.27
CA ALA A 24 34.35 -49.87 4.97
C ALA A 24 32.85 -49.55 5.11
N LYS A 25 32.12 -50.29 5.96
CA LYS A 25 30.69 -50.01 6.24
C LYS A 25 30.46 -48.61 6.80
N LYS A 26 31.36 -48.14 7.68
CA LYS A 26 31.30 -46.76 8.23
C LYS A 26 31.66 -45.69 7.20
N ALA A 27 32.51 -46.01 6.22
CA ALA A 27 32.87 -45.10 5.14
C ALA A 27 31.75 -44.98 4.10
N GLU A 28 31.06 -46.09 3.80
CA GLU A 28 29.89 -46.10 2.90
C GLU A 28 28.75 -45.25 3.47
N LEU A 29 28.43 -45.40 4.76
CA LEU A 29 27.39 -44.59 5.42
C LEU A 29 27.72 -43.11 5.50
N LYS A 30 29.01 -42.73 5.58
CA LYS A 30 29.41 -41.33 5.70
C LYS A 30 29.55 -40.64 4.33
N GLY A 31 29.86 -41.40 3.27
CA GLY A 31 30.09 -40.86 1.93
C GLY A 31 31.29 -39.91 1.87
N ILE A 32 31.87 -39.69 0.69
CA ILE A 32 33.07 -38.84 0.52
C ILE A 32 32.72 -37.35 0.48
N HIS A 33 31.44 -36.99 0.26
CA HIS A 33 30.92 -35.64 0.42
C HIS A 33 29.39 -35.74 0.46
N SER A 34 28.79 -35.74 1.65
CA SER A 34 27.34 -35.74 1.77
C SER A 34 26.79 -34.34 1.47
N GLN A 35 26.73 -33.96 0.20
CA GLN A 35 25.83 -32.89 -0.18
C GLN A 35 24.40 -33.43 -0.09
N LYS A 36 23.61 -32.86 0.81
CA LYS A 36 22.16 -33.05 0.78
C LYS A 36 21.71 -32.60 -0.61
N LYS A 37 21.18 -33.52 -1.41
CA LYS A 37 20.40 -33.16 -2.59
C LYS A 37 19.10 -32.59 -2.03
N ASP A 38 19.05 -31.28 -1.85
CA ASP A 38 17.77 -30.61 -1.67
C ASP A 38 16.96 -30.92 -2.92
N VAL A 39 15.87 -31.66 -2.75
CA VAL A 39 14.86 -31.84 -3.79
C VAL A 39 14.24 -30.46 -3.97
N HIS A 40 14.79 -29.69 -4.90
CA HIS A 40 14.28 -28.37 -5.22
C HIS A 40 12.93 -28.57 -5.93
N ILE A 41 11.84 -28.59 -5.16
CA ILE A 41 10.50 -28.42 -5.72
C ILE A 41 10.51 -27.02 -6.31
N PHE A 42 10.48 -26.95 -7.63
CA PHE A 42 10.52 -25.70 -8.38
C PHE A 42 9.19 -24.97 -8.16
N HIS A 43 9.05 -24.25 -7.06
CA HIS A 43 8.00 -23.26 -6.92
C HIS A 43 8.39 -22.08 -7.80
N PHE A 44 7.64 -21.85 -8.88
CA PHE A 44 7.76 -20.60 -9.62
C PHE A 44 7.60 -19.45 -8.62
N PRO A 45 8.57 -18.55 -8.46
CA PRO A 45 8.37 -17.37 -7.65
C PRO A 45 7.22 -16.60 -8.31
N VAL A 46 6.12 -16.42 -7.59
CA VAL A 46 5.12 -15.44 -8.00
C VAL A 46 5.86 -14.12 -8.02
N LEU A 47 6.15 -13.62 -9.22
CA LEU A 47 6.68 -12.29 -9.42
C LEU A 47 5.63 -11.34 -8.83
N GLN A 48 5.83 -10.93 -7.58
CA GLN A 48 5.22 -9.72 -7.09
C GLN A 48 5.86 -8.63 -7.93
N HIS A 49 5.22 -8.33 -9.05
CA HIS A 49 5.44 -7.11 -9.77
C HIS A 49 5.17 -6.01 -8.74
N HIS A 50 6.20 -5.55 -8.04
CA HIS A 50 6.18 -4.24 -7.45
C HIS A 50 5.83 -3.34 -8.62
N GLU A 51 4.58 -2.91 -8.65
CA GLU A 51 4.07 -2.01 -9.67
C GLU A 51 5.09 -0.90 -9.74
N ALA A 52 5.91 -0.91 -10.78
CA ALA A 52 6.81 0.18 -11.06
C ALA A 52 5.85 1.35 -11.25
N LEU A 53 5.70 2.17 -10.19
CA LEU A 53 4.86 3.35 -10.18
C LEU A 53 5.10 4.01 -11.52
N LYS A 54 4.07 4.04 -12.38
CA LYS A 54 4.19 4.45 -13.78
C LYS A 54 4.84 5.83 -13.80
N LYS A 55 6.16 5.88 -13.95
CA LYS A 55 6.90 7.11 -14.18
C LYS A 55 6.61 7.45 -15.62
N HIS A 56 5.51 8.18 -15.83
CA HIS A 56 5.17 8.69 -17.14
C HIS A 56 6.37 9.49 -17.65
N LYS A 57 6.99 9.00 -18.75
CA LYS A 57 8.23 9.53 -19.34
C LYS A 57 8.12 11.01 -19.74
N TYR A 58 6.88 11.51 -19.83
CA TYR A 58 6.54 12.90 -20.10
C TYR A 58 5.52 13.33 -19.05
N LEU A 59 5.97 13.94 -17.97
CA LEU A 59 5.10 14.77 -17.15
C LEU A 59 4.64 15.91 -18.06
N LEU A 60 3.33 16.19 -18.08
CA LEU A 60 2.81 17.39 -18.74
C LEU A 60 3.63 18.59 -18.23
N SER A 61 4.11 19.43 -19.14
CA SER A 61 5.05 20.52 -18.82
C SER A 61 4.52 21.43 -17.73
N ASP A 62 3.20 21.60 -17.65
CA ASP A 62 2.53 22.39 -16.63
C ASP A 62 1.39 21.59 -15.96
N PRO A 63 1.38 21.48 -14.62
CA PRO A 63 0.24 20.94 -13.90
C PRO A 63 -0.97 21.86 -14.11
N LYS A 64 -2.13 21.25 -14.36
CA LYS A 64 -3.37 22.00 -14.52
C LYS A 64 -3.68 22.79 -13.25
N ARG A 65 -3.87 24.09 -13.39
CA ARG A 65 -4.27 24.96 -12.26
C ARG A 65 -5.65 24.56 -11.73
N ASN A 66 -5.81 24.66 -10.41
CA ASN A 66 -7.11 24.59 -9.76
C ASN A 66 -8.01 25.73 -10.28
N LYS A 67 -9.22 25.38 -10.73
CA LYS A 67 -10.18 26.37 -11.25
C LYS A 67 -11.03 27.02 -10.16
N CYS A 68 -11.03 26.45 -8.96
CA CYS A 68 -11.84 26.90 -7.82
C CYS A 68 -10.95 27.59 -6.78
N ASP A 69 -10.35 28.70 -7.17
CA ASP A 69 -9.60 29.56 -6.24
C ASP A 69 -10.57 30.36 -5.35
N HIS A 70 -10.09 30.93 -4.25
CA HIS A 70 -10.94 31.64 -3.26
C HIS A 70 -11.83 32.73 -3.87
N TYR A 71 -11.31 33.49 -4.83
CA TYR A 71 -12.06 34.51 -5.57
C TYR A 71 -13.05 33.94 -6.60
N ALA A 72 -12.79 32.73 -7.10
CA ALA A 72 -13.71 32.04 -8.01
C ALA A 72 -14.87 31.36 -7.26
N ILE A 73 -14.71 31.13 -5.95
CA ILE A 73 -15.72 30.53 -5.07
C ILE A 73 -16.80 31.57 -4.73
N ILE A 74 -16.40 32.75 -4.24
CA ILE A 74 -17.31 33.83 -3.82
C ILE A 74 -17.35 34.89 -4.93
N LYS A 75 -18.51 35.03 -5.59
CA LYS A 75 -18.63 35.92 -6.76
C LYS A 75 -19.11 37.32 -6.41
N VAL A 76 -20.32 37.43 -5.86
CA VAL A 76 -21.01 38.71 -5.66
C VAL A 76 -21.78 38.66 -4.34
N PHE A 77 -21.80 39.78 -3.63
CA PHE A 77 -22.62 39.97 -2.44
C PHE A 77 -24.08 40.24 -2.83
N LEU A 78 -25.05 39.64 -2.12
CA LEU A 78 -26.46 39.81 -2.40
C LEU A 78 -27.02 41.05 -1.67
N ASN A 79 -27.38 42.09 -2.43
CA ASN A 79 -27.92 43.35 -1.90
C ASN A 79 -29.46 43.47 -2.09
N THR A 80 -30.21 42.40 -1.84
CA THR A 80 -31.68 42.46 -1.85
C THR A 80 -32.20 42.94 -0.51
N VAL A 81 -33.42 43.49 -0.46
CA VAL A 81 -34.05 43.95 0.80
C VAL A 81 -34.06 42.84 1.86
N SER A 82 -34.34 41.59 1.45
CA SER A 82 -34.28 40.43 2.33
C SER A 82 -32.87 40.10 2.82
N ALA A 83 -31.86 40.22 1.97
CA ALA A 83 -30.46 39.97 2.34
C ALA A 83 -29.92 41.05 3.28
N VAL A 84 -30.21 42.33 3.01
CA VAL A 84 -29.89 43.44 3.91
C VAL A 84 -30.53 43.23 5.28
N LYS A 85 -31.78 42.74 5.31
CA LYS A 85 -32.45 42.42 6.57
C LYS A 85 -31.77 41.28 7.34
N LYS A 86 -31.24 40.26 6.64
CA LYS A 86 -30.44 39.18 7.25
C LYS A 86 -29.11 39.69 7.82
N ILE A 87 -28.49 40.71 7.20
CA ILE A 87 -27.29 41.38 7.76
C ILE A 87 -27.64 42.08 9.07
N GLU A 88 -28.70 42.88 9.09
CA GLU A 88 -29.07 43.69 10.26
C GLU A 88 -29.52 42.85 11.44
N ASN A 89 -30.34 41.82 11.20
CA ASN A 89 -30.98 41.07 12.27
C ASN A 89 -30.07 39.96 12.84
N ASN A 90 -29.35 39.27 11.96
CA ASN A 90 -28.67 38.02 12.30
C ASN A 90 -27.16 38.10 12.12
N ASN A 91 -26.62 39.24 11.66
CA ASN A 91 -25.21 39.41 11.30
C ASN A 91 -24.73 38.40 10.25
N ILE A 92 -25.60 38.05 9.29
CA ILE A 92 -25.29 37.09 8.21
C ILE A 92 -25.09 37.83 6.90
N LEU A 93 -23.96 37.59 6.24
CA LEU A 93 -23.71 38.05 4.87
C LEU A 93 -24.15 36.99 3.85
N VAL A 94 -24.96 37.41 2.87
CA VAL A 94 -25.45 36.53 1.80
C VAL A 94 -24.64 36.76 0.52
N PHE A 95 -24.14 35.68 -0.08
CA PHE A 95 -23.29 35.73 -1.28
C PHE A 95 -23.76 34.73 -2.34
N PHE A 96 -23.47 35.02 -3.61
CA PHE A 96 -23.53 34.02 -4.67
C PHE A 96 -22.24 33.21 -4.72
N VAL A 97 -22.40 31.89 -4.65
CA VAL A 97 -21.31 30.92 -4.71
C VAL A 97 -21.35 30.16 -6.03
N ASN A 98 -20.18 29.74 -6.52
CA ASN A 98 -20.10 28.87 -7.68
C ASN A 98 -20.72 27.48 -7.40
N VAL A 99 -21.62 27.02 -8.27
CA VAL A 99 -22.42 25.79 -8.11
C VAL A 99 -21.55 24.54 -7.87
N LYS A 100 -20.33 24.50 -8.40
CA LYS A 100 -19.42 23.36 -8.29
C LYS A 100 -18.67 23.29 -6.95
N VAL A 101 -18.91 24.21 -6.03
CA VAL A 101 -18.14 24.36 -4.79
C VAL A 101 -18.77 23.56 -3.66
N ASN A 102 -17.93 22.79 -2.96
CA ASN A 102 -18.33 22.05 -1.77
C ASN A 102 -18.36 22.96 -0.53
N LYS A 103 -19.22 22.64 0.45
CA LYS A 103 -19.35 23.40 1.72
C LYS A 103 -18.01 23.61 2.44
N HIS A 104 -17.11 22.62 2.42
CA HIS A 104 -15.78 22.72 3.02
C HIS A 104 -14.87 23.73 2.32
N GLN A 105 -14.87 23.75 0.99
CA GLN A 105 -14.08 24.69 0.20
C GLN A 105 -14.55 26.13 0.45
N ASN A 106 -15.86 26.32 0.57
CA ASN A 106 -16.45 27.61 0.87
C ASN A 106 -16.07 28.11 2.27
N LYS A 107 -16.18 27.26 3.29
CA LYS A 107 -15.73 27.56 4.66
C LYS A 107 -14.26 27.97 4.72
N ASN A 108 -13.41 27.28 3.97
CA ASN A 108 -11.99 27.62 3.88
C ASN A 108 -11.78 28.97 3.18
N SER A 109 -12.57 29.26 2.14
CA SER A 109 -12.52 30.55 1.44
C SER A 109 -12.84 31.73 2.35
N TYR A 110 -13.90 31.64 3.16
CA TYR A 110 -14.27 32.70 4.11
C TYR A 110 -13.18 32.95 5.15
N LYS A 111 -12.60 31.88 5.70
CA LYS A 111 -11.48 31.98 6.65
C LYS A 111 -10.26 32.64 6.02
N SER A 112 -9.88 32.23 4.82
CA SER A 112 -8.75 32.82 4.09
C SER A 112 -8.99 34.29 3.74
N GLN A 113 -10.22 34.64 3.35
CA GLN A 113 -10.61 36.03 3.05
C GLN A 113 -10.93 36.86 4.31
N LYS A 114 -10.73 36.31 5.52
CA LYS A 114 -11.05 36.95 6.82
C LYS A 114 -12.51 37.43 6.93
N ILE A 115 -13.43 36.78 6.23
CA ILE A 115 -14.87 37.04 6.36
C ILE A 115 -15.33 36.31 7.63
N MET A 116 -15.67 37.07 8.67
CA MET A 116 -16.15 36.50 9.94
C MET A 116 -17.63 36.10 9.82
N PHE A 117 -17.92 34.86 10.25
CA PHE A 117 -19.25 34.23 10.37
C PHE A 117 -20.16 34.32 9.13
N VAL A 118 -20.25 33.20 8.40
CA VAL A 118 -21.23 33.03 7.31
C VAL A 118 -21.94 31.71 7.53
N GLU A 119 -23.20 31.78 7.97
CA GLU A 119 -24.15 30.70 7.75
C GLU A 119 -24.79 30.90 6.37
N TYR A 120 -24.79 29.84 5.57
CA TYR A 120 -25.21 29.89 4.17
C TYR A 120 -26.55 29.17 4.03
N GLU A 121 -27.60 29.89 3.67
CA GLU A 121 -28.75 29.28 3.01
C GLU A 121 -28.43 29.15 1.53
N ILE A 122 -28.35 27.90 1.05
CA ILE A 122 -28.36 27.64 -0.39
C ILE A 122 -29.77 27.94 -0.88
N GLU A 123 -30.10 29.21 -1.13
CA GLU A 123 -31.24 29.53 -1.98
C GLU A 123 -30.83 29.09 -3.40
N ASN A 124 -31.17 27.84 -3.72
CA ASN A 124 -31.11 27.33 -5.08
C ASN A 124 -32.00 28.26 -5.90
N LEU A 125 -31.37 29.18 -6.63
CA LEU A 125 -32.05 30.02 -7.59
C LEU A 125 -32.42 29.14 -8.80
N ALA A 126 -33.35 28.21 -8.60
CA ALA A 126 -34.10 27.58 -9.66
C ALA A 126 -35.07 28.63 -10.20
N VAL A 127 -34.55 29.69 -10.81
CA VAL A 127 -35.34 30.47 -11.75
C VAL A 127 -35.41 29.60 -12.99
N SER A 128 -36.50 28.84 -13.02
CA SER A 128 -37.08 28.20 -14.20
C SER A 128 -36.87 29.11 -15.40
N THR A 129 -36.00 28.69 -16.31
CA THR A 129 -35.95 29.21 -17.67
C THR A 129 -37.33 29.00 -18.28
N ILE A 130 -38.06 30.11 -18.49
CA ILE A 130 -39.12 30.20 -19.51
C ILE A 130 -38.40 30.46 -20.83
#